data_AF-A0A2D8MSQ8-F1
#
_entry.id   AF-A0A2D8MSQ8-F1
#
_cell.length_a   1.000
_cell.length_b   1.000
_cell.length_c   1.000
_cell.angle_alpha   90.00
_cell.angle_beta   90.00
_cell.angle_gamma   90.00
#
_symmetry.space_group_name_H-M   'P 1'
#
loop_
_entity.id
_entity.type
_entity.pdbx_description
1 polymer ?
#
loop_
_entity_poly.entity_id
_entity_poly.type
_entity_poly.pdbx_seq_one_letter_code
_entity_poly.pdbx_strand_id
1 'polypeptide(L)'
;MLIIALRIYLHHPIPQYSGEKILPGLLTPVHIYTDSYGVPHVFSENESDLFYVAGYISARDRLFQMSLVASASRGELGKFFGDKFIKEDVYLRIWGIPNISEHIAEKVDDDTMEILERFCAGINARIDELDGKYPVEFKLLRSMPVRWKPADVIAYGRLMAHDLQQSWKPEILFGALAQYFGPEKLNELFPLYEPFRPTISKGINYPHSDLLFSTLWDLEYNIRDLTGTNGTSIGSNSWVISGARSETGKPILANDPHLKFTQPAKWYEMHLKGGRFDVSGAFLAGFPLPVLGQNAAMTWGFTNIMADDIDFFIEKIHPNNPNKYRHGDNWLDMVIREEVIPRKNGGDTTIVIRETHHGPVISDVHPLLKNERKVVSMAWTGNQITEEISTLSKIGLVNDWDGFTEVVKKFSVPGQNIIFADT
;
A
#
# COMPACT_ATOMS: atom_id res chain seq x y z
N MET A 1 42.90 -13.70 -1.98
CA MET A 1 42.22 -13.08 -0.82
C MET A 1 40.95 -12.34 -1.20
N LEU A 2 40.92 -11.48 -2.24
CA LEU A 2 39.73 -10.71 -2.63
C LEU A 2 38.49 -11.57 -2.95
N ILE A 3 38.64 -12.66 -3.70
CA ILE A 3 37.52 -13.57 -4.05
C ILE A 3 36.95 -14.25 -2.79
N ILE A 4 37.81 -14.63 -1.85
CA ILE A 4 37.39 -15.26 -0.58
C ILE A 4 36.68 -14.22 0.30
N ALA A 5 37.21 -13.01 0.40
CA ALA A 5 36.57 -11.91 1.12
C ALA A 5 35.21 -11.54 0.53
N LEU A 6 35.10 -11.48 -0.81
CA LEU A 6 33.84 -11.23 -1.51
C LEU A 6 32.84 -12.36 -1.29
N ARG A 7 33.28 -13.62 -1.34
CA ARG A 7 32.42 -14.79 -1.06
C ARG A 7 31.90 -14.78 0.37
N ILE A 8 32.76 -14.48 1.35
CA ILE A 8 32.37 -14.35 2.76
C ILE A 8 31.38 -13.20 2.93
N TYR A 9 31.65 -12.05 2.31
CA TYR A 9 30.79 -10.89 2.38
C TYR A 9 29.41 -11.17 1.76
N LEU A 10 29.34 -11.78 0.58
CA LEU A 10 28.07 -12.07 -0.11
C LEU A 10 27.34 -13.31 0.44
N HIS A 11 27.96 -14.10 1.31
CA HIS A 11 27.29 -15.22 1.95
C HIS A 11 26.17 -14.70 2.85
N HIS A 12 24.95 -15.20 2.63
CA HIS A 12 23.80 -14.97 3.48
C HIS A 12 23.34 -16.31 4.06
N PRO A 13 23.12 -16.42 5.37
CA PRO A 13 22.64 -17.66 5.98
C PRO A 13 21.26 -18.04 5.41
N ILE A 14 21.10 -19.31 5.07
CA ILE A 14 19.83 -19.86 4.60
C ILE A 14 18.84 -19.87 5.78
N PRO A 15 17.54 -19.58 5.55
CA PRO A 15 16.52 -19.70 6.59
C PRO A 15 16.53 -21.09 7.24
N GLN A 16 16.49 -21.11 8.57
CA GLN A 16 16.33 -22.34 9.34
C GLN A 16 14.83 -22.67 9.43
N TYR A 17 14.44 -23.84 8.92
CA TYR A 17 13.05 -24.34 8.91
C TYR A 17 12.79 -25.44 9.95
N SER A 18 13.84 -25.94 10.62
CA SER A 18 13.72 -27.02 11.60
C SER A 18 14.63 -26.80 12.82
N GLY A 19 14.28 -27.42 13.93
CA GLY A 19 14.98 -27.30 15.20
C GLY A 19 14.38 -26.22 16.10
N GLU A 20 15.12 -25.88 17.15
CA GLU A 20 14.69 -24.92 18.17
C GLU A 20 15.46 -23.61 18.04
N LYS A 21 14.80 -22.52 18.39
CA LYS A 21 15.39 -21.19 18.40
C LYS A 21 14.87 -20.38 19.55
N ILE A 22 15.79 -19.75 20.28
CA ILE A 22 15.46 -18.79 21.32
C ILE A 22 15.30 -17.43 20.64
N LEU A 23 14.10 -16.88 20.74
CA LEU A 23 13.80 -15.54 20.25
C LEU A 23 13.47 -14.65 21.46
N PRO A 24 14.29 -13.63 21.77
CA PRO A 24 13.98 -12.70 22.85
C PRO A 24 12.62 -12.04 22.64
N GLY A 25 11.86 -11.82 23.72
CA GLY A 25 10.55 -11.17 23.67
C GLY A 25 9.35 -12.09 23.45
N LEU A 26 9.58 -13.41 23.37
CA LEU A 26 8.51 -14.41 23.50
C LEU A 26 8.16 -14.65 24.97
N LEU A 27 6.87 -14.77 25.28
CA LEU A 27 6.35 -15.10 26.61
C LEU A 27 6.24 -16.62 26.79
N THR A 28 5.86 -17.32 25.73
CA THR A 28 5.60 -18.76 25.70
C THR A 28 6.25 -19.42 24.48
N PRO A 29 6.48 -20.74 24.49
CA PRO A 29 6.93 -21.46 23.30
C PRO A 29 5.95 -21.30 22.14
N VAL A 30 6.47 -21.07 20.93
CA VAL A 30 5.70 -21.02 19.68
C VAL A 30 6.17 -22.15 18.78
N HIS A 31 5.22 -22.94 18.27
CA HIS A 31 5.50 -24.06 17.38
C HIS A 31 5.22 -23.65 15.94
N ILE A 32 6.16 -23.93 15.05
CA ILE A 32 6.03 -23.61 13.62
C ILE A 32 6.15 -24.92 12.85
N TYR A 33 5.13 -25.21 12.04
CA TYR A 33 5.18 -26.27 11.05
C TYR A 33 5.23 -25.61 9.67
N THR A 34 6.26 -25.89 8.88
CA THR A 34 6.32 -25.46 7.47
C THR A 34 5.96 -26.64 6.59
N ASP A 35 4.94 -26.49 5.76
CA ASP A 35 4.46 -27.57 4.90
C ASP A 35 5.37 -27.80 3.67
N SER A 36 4.97 -28.72 2.79
CA SER A 36 5.72 -29.04 1.56
C SER A 36 5.78 -27.92 0.53
N TYR A 37 4.91 -26.91 0.63
CA TYR A 37 4.86 -25.74 -0.24
C TYR A 37 5.61 -24.54 0.36
N GLY A 38 6.13 -24.67 1.58
CA GLY A 38 6.83 -23.60 2.28
C GLY A 38 5.89 -22.68 3.07
N VAL A 39 4.64 -23.07 3.29
CA VAL A 39 3.66 -22.29 4.07
C VAL A 39 3.90 -22.50 5.56
N PRO A 40 4.16 -21.43 6.34
CA PRO A 40 4.29 -21.54 7.78
C PRO A 40 2.91 -21.58 8.47
N HIS A 41 2.72 -22.61 9.28
CA HIS A 41 1.63 -22.76 10.25
C HIS A 41 2.19 -22.46 11.64
N VAL A 42 1.78 -21.33 12.21
CA VAL A 42 2.26 -20.82 13.50
C VAL A 42 1.23 -21.11 14.58
N PHE A 43 1.67 -21.80 15.63
CA PHE A 43 0.84 -22.18 16.78
C PHE A 43 1.42 -21.55 18.05
N SER A 44 0.62 -20.73 18.72
CA SER A 44 0.98 -20.07 19.98
C SER A 44 -0.16 -20.15 20.99
N GLU A 45 0.14 -20.06 22.29
CA GLU A 45 -0.87 -19.95 23.33
C GLU A 45 -1.54 -18.55 23.37
N ASN A 46 -0.87 -17.50 22.88
CA ASN A 46 -1.34 -16.12 22.96
C ASN A 46 -1.12 -15.31 21.67
N GLU A 47 -1.89 -14.24 21.49
CA GLU A 47 -1.87 -13.40 20.29
C GLU A 47 -0.56 -12.61 20.15
N SER A 48 -0.02 -12.19 21.29
CA SER A 48 1.17 -11.35 21.35
C SER A 48 2.40 -12.07 20.77
N ASP A 49 2.59 -13.33 21.12
CA ASP A 49 3.64 -14.20 20.57
C ASP A 49 3.31 -14.65 19.14
N LEU A 50 2.03 -14.90 18.83
CA LEU A 50 1.57 -15.27 17.48
C LEU A 50 1.98 -14.23 16.43
N PHE A 51 1.59 -12.97 16.65
CA PHE A 51 1.88 -11.90 15.69
C PHE A 51 3.36 -11.50 15.68
N TYR A 52 4.05 -11.59 16.82
CA TYR A 52 5.49 -11.41 16.88
C TYR A 52 6.24 -12.44 16.01
N VAL A 53 5.88 -13.72 16.11
CA VAL A 53 6.48 -14.75 15.26
C VAL A 53 6.06 -14.61 13.79
N ALA A 54 4.82 -14.23 13.50
CA ALA A 54 4.37 -13.97 12.12
C ALA A 54 5.21 -12.86 11.45
N GLY A 55 5.50 -11.78 12.17
CA GLY A 55 6.36 -10.70 11.70
C GLY A 55 7.81 -11.14 11.49
N TYR A 56 8.34 -11.93 12.44
CA TYR A 56 9.68 -12.49 12.34
C TYR A 56 9.85 -13.40 11.12
N ILE A 57 8.88 -14.29 10.87
CA ILE A 57 8.89 -15.21 9.73
C ILE A 57 8.74 -14.44 8.40
N SER A 58 7.83 -13.46 8.35
CA SER A 58 7.67 -12.59 7.18
C SER A 58 9.00 -11.91 6.82
N ALA A 59 9.70 -11.36 7.82
CA ALA A 59 11.02 -10.76 7.62
C ALA A 59 12.09 -11.80 7.27
N ARG A 60 12.06 -13.01 7.84
CA ARG A 60 13.01 -14.08 7.50
C ARG A 60 12.97 -14.40 6.02
N ASP A 61 11.78 -14.39 5.43
CA ASP A 61 11.54 -14.85 4.06
C ASP A 61 11.55 -13.71 3.04
N ARG A 62 11.09 -12.50 3.43
CA ARG A 62 10.79 -11.39 2.50
C ARG A 62 11.42 -10.05 2.88
N LEU A 63 12.47 -10.02 3.71
CA LEU A 63 13.06 -8.77 4.25
C LEU A 63 13.33 -7.67 3.22
N PHE A 64 13.90 -8.04 2.07
CA PHE A 64 14.25 -7.08 1.02
C PHE A 64 12.99 -6.47 0.38
N GLN A 65 12.02 -7.32 0.00
CA GLN A 65 10.73 -6.88 -0.53
C GLN A 65 10.02 -5.94 0.46
N MET A 66 10.00 -6.33 1.74
CA MET A 66 9.40 -5.53 2.82
C MET A 66 10.13 -4.18 2.99
N SER A 67 11.46 -4.17 2.97
CA SER A 67 12.23 -2.92 3.10
C SER A 67 12.03 -1.98 1.92
N LEU A 68 11.92 -2.52 0.71
CA LEU A 68 11.61 -1.76 -0.49
C LEU A 68 10.22 -1.12 -0.39
N VAL A 69 9.20 -1.89 -0.06
CA VAL A 69 7.83 -1.40 0.11
C VAL A 69 7.77 -0.34 1.21
N ALA A 70 8.36 -0.58 2.39
CA ALA A 70 8.39 0.40 3.47
C ALA A 70 9.12 1.70 3.04
N SER A 71 10.21 1.59 2.28
CA SER A 71 10.91 2.76 1.73
C SER A 71 10.04 3.54 0.73
N ALA A 72 9.30 2.84 -0.14
CA ALA A 72 8.37 3.47 -1.08
C ALA A 72 7.20 4.14 -0.36
N SER A 73 6.56 3.45 0.57
CA SER A 73 5.45 3.97 1.38
C SER A 73 5.85 5.20 2.20
N ARG A 74 7.12 5.29 2.60
CA ARG A 74 7.69 6.46 3.28
C ARG A 74 8.24 7.52 2.31
N GLY A 75 8.33 7.30 1.01
CA GLY A 75 9.08 8.20 0.12
C GLY A 75 10.54 8.40 0.56
N GLU A 76 11.26 7.29 0.80
CA GLU A 76 12.68 7.21 1.18
C GLU A 76 13.49 6.26 0.26
N LEU A 77 13.04 6.04 -0.98
CA LEU A 77 13.79 5.32 -2.03
C LEU A 77 15.16 5.95 -2.30
N GLY A 78 15.31 7.27 -2.19
CA GLY A 78 16.58 7.99 -2.27
C GLY A 78 17.59 7.53 -1.23
N LYS A 79 17.16 7.36 0.02
CA LYS A 79 17.98 6.77 1.08
C LYS A 79 18.28 5.29 0.83
N PHE A 80 17.29 4.54 0.35
CA PHE A 80 17.41 3.11 0.14
C PHE A 80 18.34 2.77 -1.04
N PHE A 81 18.03 3.25 -2.24
CA PHE A 81 18.77 2.96 -3.46
C PHE A 81 19.86 3.99 -3.78
N GLY A 82 19.70 5.24 -3.38
CA GLY A 82 20.65 6.34 -3.60
C GLY A 82 20.00 7.61 -4.16
N ASP A 83 20.68 8.74 -3.99
CA ASP A 83 20.16 10.09 -4.22
C ASP A 83 19.56 10.36 -5.62
N LYS A 84 19.81 9.49 -6.60
CA LYS A 84 19.15 9.56 -7.91
C LYS A 84 17.63 9.36 -7.82
N PHE A 85 17.14 8.74 -6.75
CA PHE A 85 15.72 8.46 -6.51
C PHE A 85 14.99 9.55 -5.69
N ILE A 86 15.65 10.68 -5.40
CA ILE A 86 15.02 11.77 -4.62
C ILE A 86 13.81 12.36 -5.35
N LYS A 87 13.77 12.32 -6.68
CA LYS A 87 12.62 12.80 -7.46
C LYS A 87 11.40 11.89 -7.23
N GLU A 88 11.64 10.58 -7.16
CA GLU A 88 10.62 9.58 -6.84
C GLU A 88 10.16 9.72 -5.39
N ASP A 89 11.06 9.99 -4.44
CA ASP A 89 10.69 10.28 -3.05
C ASP A 89 9.74 11.47 -2.96
N VAL A 90 10.12 12.57 -3.60
CA VAL A 90 9.32 13.78 -3.70
C VAL A 90 7.92 13.46 -4.25
N TYR A 91 7.85 12.68 -5.34
CA TYR A 91 6.59 12.28 -5.94
C TYR A 91 5.75 11.39 -5.01
N LEU A 92 6.36 10.43 -4.31
CA LEU A 92 5.67 9.60 -3.31
C LEU A 92 5.13 10.42 -2.14
N ARG A 93 5.84 11.48 -1.72
CA ARG A 93 5.36 12.40 -0.67
C ARG A 93 4.11 13.18 -1.11
N ILE A 94 3.94 13.46 -2.41
CA ILE A 94 2.75 14.12 -2.94
C ILE A 94 1.49 13.29 -2.70
N TRP A 95 1.58 11.96 -2.74
CA TRP A 95 0.42 11.10 -2.46
C TRP A 95 -0.07 11.21 -1.03
N GLY A 96 0.67 11.84 -0.12
CA GLY A 96 0.28 12.03 1.28
C GLY A 96 0.26 10.75 2.12
N ILE A 97 0.69 9.61 1.56
CA ILE A 97 0.69 8.29 2.23
C ILE A 97 1.45 8.30 3.56
N PRO A 98 2.68 8.84 3.66
CA PRO A 98 3.38 8.87 4.94
C PRO A 98 2.56 9.63 6.00
N ASN A 99 2.06 10.81 5.65
CA ASN A 99 1.30 11.65 6.57
C ASN A 99 0.01 10.97 7.04
N ILE A 100 -0.83 10.49 6.12
CA ILE A 100 -2.12 9.90 6.49
C ILE A 100 -1.96 8.61 7.32
N SER A 101 -0.89 7.85 7.08
CA SER A 101 -0.68 6.58 7.78
C SER A 101 -0.31 6.77 9.25
N GLU A 102 0.44 7.82 9.60
CA GLU A 102 0.66 8.19 11.01
C GLU A 102 -0.66 8.62 11.68
N HIS A 103 -1.45 9.45 11.00
CA HIS A 103 -2.73 9.92 11.55
C HIS A 103 -3.74 8.78 11.75
N ILE A 104 -3.77 7.80 10.85
CA ILE A 104 -4.58 6.59 11.02
C ILE A 104 -4.05 5.79 12.22
N ALA A 105 -2.73 5.60 12.33
CA ALA A 105 -2.14 4.86 13.46
C ALA A 105 -2.55 5.47 14.83
N GLU A 106 -2.64 6.79 14.95
CA GLU A 106 -3.11 7.48 16.17
C GLU A 106 -4.59 7.22 16.51
N LYS A 107 -5.38 6.69 15.58
CA LYS A 107 -6.83 6.46 15.71
C LYS A 107 -7.22 4.99 15.74
N VAL A 108 -6.29 4.09 15.46
CA VAL A 108 -6.50 2.64 15.53
C VAL A 108 -6.83 2.23 16.97
N ASP A 109 -7.77 1.31 17.14
CA ASP A 109 -8.14 0.76 18.44
C ASP A 109 -7.00 -0.05 19.09
N ASP A 110 -6.98 -0.10 20.43
CA ASP A 110 -5.89 -0.72 21.22
C ASP A 110 -5.62 -2.18 20.81
N ASP A 111 -6.67 -2.98 20.62
CA ASP A 111 -6.55 -4.39 20.17
C ASP A 111 -5.82 -4.49 18.83
N THR A 112 -6.21 -3.67 17.84
CA THR A 112 -5.56 -3.66 16.54
C THR A 112 -4.14 -3.09 16.62
N MET A 113 -3.91 -2.07 17.46
CA MET A 113 -2.58 -1.49 17.64
C MET A 113 -1.61 -2.52 18.24
N GLU A 114 -2.04 -3.30 19.24
CA GLU A 114 -1.20 -4.36 19.83
C GLU A 114 -0.76 -5.37 18.77
N ILE A 115 -1.66 -5.80 17.88
CA ILE A 115 -1.34 -6.68 16.75
C ILE A 115 -0.25 -6.07 15.87
N LEU A 116 -0.41 -4.80 15.49
CA LEU A 116 0.55 -4.09 14.64
C LEU A 116 1.92 -3.96 15.31
N GLU A 117 1.95 -3.57 16.58
CA GLU A 117 3.19 -3.40 17.35
C GLU A 117 3.94 -4.72 17.50
N ARG A 118 3.24 -5.80 17.86
CA ARG A 118 3.85 -7.12 18.01
C ARG A 118 4.39 -7.65 16.69
N PHE A 119 3.63 -7.50 15.61
CA PHE A 119 4.11 -7.86 14.26
C PHE A 119 5.36 -7.07 13.85
N CYS A 120 5.36 -5.75 14.05
CA CYS A 120 6.52 -4.90 13.76
C CYS A 120 7.73 -5.25 14.62
N ALA A 121 7.52 -5.56 15.90
CA ALA A 121 8.57 -5.99 16.81
C ALA A 121 9.22 -7.30 16.33
N GLY A 122 8.43 -8.25 15.80
CA GLY A 122 8.93 -9.48 15.20
C GLY A 122 9.83 -9.24 13.99
N ILE A 123 9.40 -8.36 13.08
CA ILE A 123 10.20 -7.94 11.91
C ILE A 123 11.54 -7.35 12.37
N ASN A 124 11.47 -6.45 13.35
CA ASN A 124 12.64 -5.76 13.88
C ASN A 124 13.59 -6.71 14.61
N ALA A 125 13.07 -7.70 15.33
CA ALA A 125 13.88 -8.73 15.96
C ALA A 125 14.66 -9.56 14.94
N ARG A 126 14.05 -9.87 13.78
CA ARG A 126 14.75 -10.52 12.67
C ARG A 126 15.87 -9.65 12.11
N ILE A 127 15.64 -8.34 11.99
CA ILE A 127 16.66 -7.38 11.54
C ILE A 127 17.84 -7.34 12.52
N ASP A 128 17.55 -7.27 13.82
CA ASP A 128 18.57 -7.23 14.87
C ASP A 128 19.41 -8.51 14.91
N GLU A 129 18.76 -9.67 14.76
CA GLU A 129 19.46 -10.96 14.73
C GLU A 129 20.46 -11.10 13.56
N LEU A 130 20.19 -10.46 12.43
CA LEU A 130 21.07 -10.56 11.26
C LEU A 130 22.44 -9.93 11.55
N ASP A 131 22.54 -8.94 12.45
CA ASP A 131 23.79 -8.32 12.88
C ASP A 131 24.74 -8.01 11.69
N GLY A 132 24.21 -7.31 10.68
CA GLY A 132 24.95 -6.95 9.46
C GLY A 132 25.07 -8.06 8.40
N LYS A 133 24.66 -9.30 8.68
CA LYS A 133 24.65 -10.44 7.73
C LYS A 133 23.42 -10.43 6.82
N TYR A 134 23.02 -9.25 6.34
CA TYR A 134 21.82 -9.05 5.55
C TYR A 134 21.81 -9.83 4.23
N PRO A 135 20.62 -10.03 3.63
CA PRO A 135 20.49 -10.54 2.27
C PRO A 135 21.38 -9.80 1.27
N VAL A 136 21.73 -10.49 0.19
CA VAL A 136 22.75 -10.04 -0.78
C VAL A 136 22.36 -8.71 -1.44
N GLU A 137 21.08 -8.46 -1.63
CA GLU A 137 20.51 -7.26 -2.23
C GLU A 137 20.91 -6.01 -1.44
N PHE A 138 20.80 -6.05 -0.10
CA PHE A 138 21.21 -4.95 0.77
C PHE A 138 22.70 -4.64 0.65
N LYS A 139 23.53 -5.70 0.59
CA LYS A 139 24.98 -5.59 0.47
C LYS A 139 25.41 -4.97 -0.87
N LEU A 140 24.80 -5.43 -1.96
CA LEU A 140 25.06 -4.90 -3.31
C LEU A 140 24.64 -3.44 -3.42
N LEU A 141 23.48 -3.10 -2.86
CA LEU A 141 22.96 -1.74 -2.88
C LEU A 141 23.62 -0.83 -1.85
N ARG A 142 24.38 -1.37 -0.88
CA ARG A 142 24.85 -0.63 0.30
C ARG A 142 23.69 0.08 1.01
N SER A 143 22.61 -0.66 1.20
CA SER A 143 21.41 -0.23 1.91
C SER A 143 21.25 -1.05 3.19
N MET A 144 20.42 -0.56 4.10
CA MET A 144 20.10 -1.24 5.35
C MET A 144 18.63 -1.66 5.32
N PRO A 145 18.26 -2.78 5.96
CA PRO A 145 16.85 -3.11 6.18
C PRO A 145 16.12 -1.97 6.87
N VAL A 146 14.88 -1.73 6.45
CA VAL A 146 14.02 -0.72 7.08
C VAL A 146 13.42 -1.33 8.34
N ARG A 147 13.56 -0.65 9.48
CA ARG A 147 12.84 -1.02 10.71
C ARG A 147 11.38 -0.61 10.58
N TRP A 148 10.47 -1.51 10.96
CA TRP A 148 9.03 -1.33 10.82
C TRP A 148 8.40 -0.75 12.08
N LYS A 149 7.36 0.05 11.90
CA LYS A 149 6.43 0.57 12.90
C LYS A 149 4.98 0.42 12.39
N PRO A 150 3.96 0.49 13.26
CA PRO A 150 2.54 0.30 12.86
C PRO A 150 2.11 1.12 11.65
N ALA A 151 2.54 2.39 11.57
CA ALA A 151 2.26 3.27 10.43
C ALA A 151 2.75 2.69 9.08
N ASP A 152 3.81 1.87 9.04
CA ASP A 152 4.29 1.27 7.78
C ASP A 152 3.35 0.19 7.25
N VAL A 153 2.69 -0.55 8.13
CA VAL A 153 1.69 -1.56 7.75
C VAL A 153 0.50 -0.86 7.10
N ILE A 154 0.03 0.23 7.73
CA ILE A 154 -1.05 1.07 7.21
C ILE A 154 -0.64 1.72 5.87
N ALA A 155 0.59 2.24 5.81
CA ALA A 155 1.12 2.89 4.62
C ALA A 155 1.26 1.91 3.45
N TYR A 156 1.59 0.65 3.71
CA TYR A 156 1.56 -0.38 2.67
C TYR A 156 0.13 -0.63 2.16
N GLY A 157 -0.88 -0.64 3.03
CA GLY A 157 -2.29 -0.69 2.62
C GLY A 157 -2.68 0.47 1.72
N ARG A 158 -2.23 1.69 2.04
CA ARG A 158 -2.44 2.89 1.21
C ARG A 158 -1.68 2.84 -0.11
N LEU A 159 -0.46 2.31 -0.11
CA LEU A 159 0.30 2.11 -1.35
C LEU A 159 -0.42 1.11 -2.27
N MET A 160 -0.98 0.04 -1.71
CA MET A 160 -1.83 -0.89 -2.43
C MET A 160 -3.12 -0.23 -2.94
N ALA A 161 -3.73 0.66 -2.16
CA ALA A 161 -4.90 1.42 -2.61
C ALA A 161 -4.57 2.30 -3.83
N HIS A 162 -3.43 2.98 -3.81
CA HIS A 162 -2.96 3.78 -4.95
C HIS A 162 -2.57 2.90 -6.17
N ASP A 163 -2.17 1.65 -5.98
CA ASP A 163 -1.97 0.72 -7.10
C ASP A 163 -3.30 0.31 -7.74
N LEU A 164 -4.35 0.15 -6.93
CA LEU A 164 -5.64 -0.41 -7.33
C LEU A 164 -6.65 0.62 -7.86
N GLN A 165 -6.49 1.90 -7.56
CA GLN A 165 -7.25 2.97 -8.21
C GLN A 165 -7.10 2.93 -9.74
N GLN A 166 -8.13 3.40 -10.44
CA GLN A 166 -8.14 3.45 -11.90
C GLN A 166 -8.17 4.87 -12.46
N SER A 167 -8.17 5.92 -11.63
CA SER A 167 -8.36 7.29 -12.09
C SER A 167 -7.06 8.00 -12.45
N TRP A 168 -6.00 7.84 -11.65
CA TRP A 168 -4.78 8.65 -11.76
C TRP A 168 -4.21 8.67 -13.17
N LYS A 169 -4.02 7.49 -13.78
CA LYS A 169 -3.40 7.35 -15.10
C LYS A 169 -4.35 7.72 -16.24
N PRO A 170 -5.60 7.22 -16.30
CA PRO A 170 -6.57 7.64 -17.30
C PRO A 170 -6.89 9.12 -17.26
N GLU A 171 -7.06 9.75 -16.09
CA GLU A 171 -7.36 11.19 -16.02
C GLU A 171 -6.20 12.05 -16.53
N ILE A 172 -4.96 11.71 -16.14
CA ILE A 172 -3.76 12.36 -16.67
C ILE A 172 -3.68 12.19 -18.19
N LEU A 173 -3.87 10.97 -18.69
CA LEU A 173 -3.76 10.68 -20.13
C LEU A 173 -4.89 11.33 -20.94
N PHE A 174 -6.14 11.17 -20.52
CA PHE A 174 -7.30 11.72 -21.20
C PHE A 174 -7.34 13.24 -21.09
N GLY A 175 -6.91 13.80 -19.96
CA GLY A 175 -6.66 15.24 -19.81
C GLY A 175 -5.66 15.75 -20.85
N ALA A 176 -4.53 15.06 -21.03
CA ALA A 176 -3.53 15.39 -22.05
C ALA A 176 -4.06 15.29 -23.48
N LEU A 177 -4.82 14.24 -23.78
CA LEU A 177 -5.39 13.99 -25.11
C LEU A 177 -6.46 15.02 -25.46
N ALA A 178 -7.41 15.28 -24.56
CA ALA A 178 -8.44 16.32 -24.74
C ALA A 178 -7.82 17.70 -24.93
N GLN A 179 -6.72 17.96 -24.23
CA GLN A 179 -5.98 19.21 -24.34
C GLN A 179 -5.27 19.39 -25.68
N TYR A 180 -4.54 18.38 -26.13
CA TYR A 180 -3.71 18.48 -27.33
C TYR A 180 -4.53 18.33 -28.62
N PHE A 181 -5.53 17.44 -28.60
CA PHE A 181 -6.31 17.08 -29.78
C PHE A 181 -7.77 17.55 -29.76
N GLY A 182 -8.24 18.12 -28.65
CA GLY A 182 -9.63 18.52 -28.47
C GLY A 182 -10.52 17.39 -27.93
N PRO A 183 -11.65 17.74 -27.28
CA PRO A 183 -12.59 16.76 -26.71
C PRO A 183 -13.22 15.86 -27.78
N GLU A 184 -13.41 16.35 -29.02
CA GLU A 184 -13.94 15.56 -30.12
C GLU A 184 -13.02 14.38 -30.44
N LYS A 185 -11.69 14.60 -30.48
CA LYS A 185 -10.73 13.54 -30.78
C LYS A 185 -10.60 12.53 -29.65
N LEU A 186 -10.69 12.98 -28.39
CA LEU A 186 -10.76 12.05 -27.25
C LEU A 186 -12.01 11.16 -27.35
N ASN A 187 -13.16 11.72 -27.71
CA ASN A 187 -14.40 10.96 -27.91
C ASN A 187 -14.32 9.95 -29.07
N GLU A 188 -13.50 10.22 -30.10
CA GLU A 188 -13.21 9.23 -31.15
C GLU A 188 -12.34 8.07 -30.64
N LEU A 189 -11.35 8.35 -29.77
CA LEU A 189 -10.42 7.34 -29.24
C LEU A 189 -11.04 6.50 -28.11
N PHE A 190 -11.91 7.12 -27.31
CA PHE A 190 -12.61 6.52 -26.19
C PHE A 190 -14.07 7.00 -26.23
N PRO A 191 -14.92 6.38 -27.08
CA PRO A 191 -16.33 6.77 -27.14
C PRO A 191 -16.97 6.50 -25.78
N LEU A 192 -17.30 7.58 -25.07
CA LEU A 192 -17.99 7.50 -23.78
C LEU A 192 -19.28 6.71 -23.97
N TYR A 193 -19.37 5.54 -23.34
CA TYR A 193 -20.63 4.85 -23.18
C TYR A 193 -21.39 5.50 -22.00
N GLU A 194 -22.53 6.09 -22.35
CA GLU A 194 -23.64 6.61 -21.54
C GLU A 194 -23.53 8.03 -20.94
N PRO A 195 -24.52 8.92 -21.21
CA PRO A 195 -24.62 10.29 -20.70
C PRO A 195 -25.08 10.42 -19.23
N PHE A 196 -25.26 9.32 -18.49
CA PHE A 196 -25.88 9.30 -17.16
C PHE A 196 -24.91 9.15 -15.98
N ARG A 197 -23.60 9.26 -16.20
CA ARG A 197 -22.66 9.23 -15.06
C ARG A 197 -22.77 10.55 -14.27
N PRO A 198 -22.98 10.49 -12.94
CA PRO A 198 -22.94 11.68 -12.11
C PRO A 198 -21.54 12.31 -12.21
N THR A 199 -21.48 13.60 -12.52
CA THR A 199 -20.22 14.37 -12.51
C THR A 199 -20.26 15.36 -11.36
N ILE A 200 -19.11 15.60 -10.73
CA ILE A 200 -18.97 16.63 -9.68
C ILE A 200 -18.91 18.05 -10.27
N SER A 201 -18.71 18.19 -11.59
CA SER A 201 -18.56 19.48 -12.28
C SER A 201 -19.61 19.67 -13.38
N LYS A 202 -20.43 20.72 -13.26
CA LYS A 202 -21.31 21.20 -14.33
C LYS A 202 -20.59 22.27 -15.15
N GLY A 203 -20.42 22.03 -16.46
CA GLY A 203 -19.92 23.03 -17.41
C GLY A 203 -18.39 23.10 -17.53
N ILE A 204 -17.73 21.98 -17.83
CA ILE A 204 -16.29 21.93 -18.07
C ILE A 204 -15.94 22.71 -19.35
N ASN A 205 -15.33 23.87 -19.20
CA ASN A 205 -14.58 24.53 -20.27
C ASN A 205 -13.14 24.04 -20.18
N TYR A 206 -12.64 23.30 -21.17
CA TYR A 206 -11.25 22.84 -21.23
C TYR A 206 -10.33 24.02 -21.58
N PRO A 207 -9.52 24.56 -20.65
CA PRO A 207 -8.53 25.55 -21.02
C PRO A 207 -7.30 24.83 -21.62
N HIS A 208 -6.82 25.28 -22.77
CA HIS A 208 -5.50 24.88 -23.26
C HIS A 208 -4.44 25.12 -22.16
N SER A 209 -3.69 24.09 -21.79
CA SER A 209 -2.43 24.12 -21.04
C SER A 209 -1.38 23.33 -21.81
N ASP A 210 -0.13 23.56 -21.45
CA ASP A 210 1.01 22.85 -21.99
C ASP A 210 1.51 21.80 -20.97
N LEU A 211 2.12 20.74 -21.51
CA LEU A 211 3.10 19.78 -20.96
C LEU A 211 3.07 19.25 -19.49
N LEU A 212 1.95 19.26 -18.77
CA LEU A 212 1.86 18.66 -17.42
C LEU A 212 2.01 17.10 -17.42
N PHE A 213 1.48 16.44 -18.45
CA PHE A 213 1.09 15.03 -18.35
C PHE A 213 2.16 14.01 -18.77
N SER A 214 3.10 14.37 -19.64
CA SER A 214 4.12 13.42 -20.13
C SER A 214 5.16 13.04 -19.07
N THR A 215 5.46 13.92 -18.11
CA THR A 215 6.48 13.62 -17.08
C THR A 215 5.91 12.91 -15.86
N LEU A 216 4.65 13.20 -15.49
CA LEU A 216 3.94 12.39 -14.49
C LEU A 216 3.92 10.92 -14.91
N TRP A 217 3.77 10.67 -16.21
CA TRP A 217 3.84 9.33 -16.77
C TRP A 217 5.19 8.63 -16.55
N ASP A 218 6.31 9.31 -16.80
CA ASP A 218 7.65 8.70 -16.64
C ASP A 218 7.97 8.37 -15.18
N LEU A 219 7.62 9.26 -14.24
CA LEU A 219 7.79 9.02 -12.80
C LEU A 219 6.91 7.87 -12.31
N GLU A 220 5.63 7.86 -12.72
CA GLU A 220 4.70 6.79 -12.43
C GLU A 220 5.24 5.45 -12.95
N TYR A 221 5.73 5.41 -14.19
CA TYR A 221 6.29 4.21 -14.78
C TYR A 221 7.49 3.70 -13.97
N ASN A 222 8.42 4.57 -13.58
CA ASN A 222 9.60 4.19 -12.81
C ASN A 222 9.23 3.63 -11.42
N ILE A 223 8.40 4.34 -10.65
CA ILE A 223 7.96 3.91 -9.31
C ILE A 223 7.21 2.59 -9.40
N ARG A 224 6.34 2.47 -10.40
CA ARG A 224 5.57 1.25 -10.59
C ARG A 224 6.42 0.08 -11.05
N ASP A 225 7.43 0.30 -11.87
CA ASP A 225 8.37 -0.77 -12.24
C ASP A 225 9.18 -1.23 -11.03
N LEU A 226 9.70 -0.29 -10.23
CA LEU A 226 10.45 -0.54 -8.99
C LEU A 226 9.63 -1.31 -7.95
N THR A 227 8.37 -0.93 -7.75
CA THR A 227 7.47 -1.54 -6.75
C THR A 227 6.71 -2.76 -7.29
N GLY A 228 6.86 -3.09 -8.57
CA GLY A 228 6.18 -4.22 -9.20
C GLY A 228 4.69 -4.00 -9.46
N THR A 229 4.28 -2.76 -9.70
CA THR A 229 2.88 -2.29 -9.86
C THR A 229 2.57 -1.72 -11.26
N ASN A 230 3.47 -1.85 -12.25
CA ASN A 230 3.28 -1.27 -13.60
C ASN A 230 2.40 -2.11 -14.55
N GLY A 231 1.87 -3.24 -14.09
CA GLY A 231 1.02 -4.11 -14.90
C GLY A 231 -0.44 -3.65 -14.90
N THR A 232 -1.08 -3.69 -16.07
CA THR A 232 -2.54 -3.59 -16.19
C THR A 232 -3.15 -4.90 -15.72
N SER A 233 -3.20 -5.12 -14.41
CA SER A 233 -3.90 -6.29 -13.88
C SER A 233 -5.38 -5.92 -13.83
N ILE A 234 -6.07 -6.13 -14.96
CA ILE A 234 -7.49 -5.89 -15.08
C ILE A 234 -8.21 -7.08 -14.45
N GLY A 235 -8.99 -6.79 -13.41
CA GLY A 235 -9.93 -7.73 -12.82
C GLY A 235 -9.49 -8.35 -11.51
N SER A 236 -10.41 -9.14 -10.98
CA SER A 236 -10.21 -10.33 -10.18
C SER A 236 -11.50 -11.13 -10.37
N ASN A 237 -11.45 -12.46 -10.32
CA ASN A 237 -12.66 -13.26 -10.32
C ASN A 237 -13.06 -13.59 -8.88
N SER A 238 -14.37 -13.68 -8.67
CA SER A 238 -14.94 -14.21 -7.45
C SER A 238 -16.28 -14.87 -7.73
N TRP A 239 -16.55 -15.96 -7.02
CA TRP A 239 -17.84 -16.63 -7.03
C TRP A 239 -18.10 -17.33 -5.70
N VAL A 240 -19.38 -17.37 -5.32
CA VAL A 240 -19.86 -18.06 -4.13
C VAL A 240 -21.02 -18.97 -4.55
N ILE A 241 -20.93 -20.24 -4.18
CA ILE A 241 -21.97 -21.24 -4.36
C ILE A 241 -22.56 -21.55 -2.98
N SER A 242 -23.87 -21.36 -2.82
CA SER A 242 -24.58 -21.73 -1.59
C SER A 242 -24.47 -23.24 -1.32
N GLY A 243 -24.47 -23.66 -0.04
CA GLY A 243 -24.50 -25.09 0.32
C GLY A 243 -25.66 -25.88 -0.29
N ALA A 244 -26.82 -25.24 -0.51
CA ALA A 244 -27.96 -25.84 -1.21
C ALA A 244 -27.69 -26.21 -2.70
N ARG A 245 -26.55 -25.78 -3.25
CA ARG A 245 -26.11 -26.01 -4.63
C ARG A 245 -24.78 -26.78 -4.70
N SER A 246 -24.28 -27.31 -3.58
CA SER A 246 -23.07 -28.13 -3.53
C SER A 246 -23.39 -29.57 -3.10
N GLU A 247 -22.60 -30.54 -3.53
CA GLU A 247 -22.76 -31.94 -3.13
C GLU A 247 -22.50 -32.16 -1.63
N THR A 248 -21.68 -31.30 -1.02
CA THR A 248 -21.31 -31.40 0.40
C THR A 248 -22.34 -30.78 1.34
N GLY A 249 -23.30 -30.02 0.81
CA GLY A 249 -24.22 -29.20 1.60
C GLY A 249 -23.57 -27.95 2.22
N LYS A 250 -22.27 -27.72 2.01
CA LYS A 250 -21.51 -26.56 2.51
C LYS A 250 -21.23 -25.56 1.40
N PRO A 251 -21.14 -24.24 1.67
CA PRO A 251 -20.85 -23.30 0.60
C PRO A 251 -19.44 -23.49 0.03
N ILE A 252 -19.24 -22.99 -1.18
CA ILE A 252 -17.95 -22.95 -1.86
C ILE A 252 -17.68 -21.51 -2.26
N LEU A 253 -16.57 -20.94 -1.81
CA LEU A 253 -16.08 -19.65 -2.24
C LEU A 253 -14.78 -19.87 -3.04
N ALA A 254 -14.64 -19.21 -4.18
CA ALA A 254 -13.33 -19.04 -4.77
C ALA A 254 -13.08 -17.56 -5.10
N ASN A 255 -11.85 -17.14 -4.79
CA ASN A 255 -11.36 -15.80 -5.04
C ASN A 255 -10.02 -15.90 -5.79
N ASP A 256 -9.96 -15.23 -6.94
CA ASP A 256 -8.86 -15.31 -7.89
C ASP A 256 -8.38 -13.88 -8.21
N PRO A 257 -7.55 -13.29 -7.33
CA PRO A 257 -7.05 -11.93 -7.49
C PRO A 257 -6.02 -11.85 -8.62
N HIS A 258 -6.21 -10.92 -9.55
CA HIS A 258 -5.25 -10.70 -10.64
C HIS A 258 -4.37 -9.50 -10.30
N LEU A 259 -3.16 -9.79 -9.82
CA LEU A 259 -2.10 -8.79 -9.62
C LEU A 259 -0.93 -9.10 -10.54
N LYS A 260 -0.09 -8.10 -10.82
CA LYS A 260 1.10 -8.27 -11.65
C LYS A 260 1.96 -9.40 -11.06
N PHE A 261 2.38 -10.32 -11.92
CA PHE A 261 3.34 -11.34 -11.52
C PHE A 261 4.69 -10.68 -11.18
N THR A 262 5.17 -10.93 -9.96
CA THR A 262 6.46 -10.46 -9.46
C THR A 262 7.22 -11.61 -8.82
N GLN A 263 8.55 -11.48 -8.76
CA GLN A 263 9.40 -12.39 -7.99
C GLN A 263 10.24 -11.53 -7.03
N PRO A 264 10.03 -11.63 -5.70
CA PRO A 264 9.03 -12.44 -5.01
C PRO A 264 7.58 -12.02 -5.28
N ALA A 265 6.64 -12.98 -5.19
CA ALA A 265 5.21 -12.72 -5.36
C ALA A 265 4.68 -11.76 -4.28
N LYS A 266 3.63 -10.97 -4.58
CA LYS A 266 3.00 -10.10 -3.57
C LYS A 266 2.37 -10.90 -2.43
N TRP A 267 1.66 -11.97 -2.79
CA TRP A 267 1.03 -12.89 -1.84
C TRP A 267 2.06 -13.70 -1.05
N TYR A 268 1.79 -13.83 0.24
CA TYR A 268 2.53 -14.63 1.19
C TYR A 268 1.51 -15.40 2.03
N GLU A 269 1.53 -16.72 1.92
CA GLU A 269 0.53 -17.56 2.59
C GLU A 269 1.01 -17.92 3.99
N MET A 270 0.10 -17.86 4.97
CA MET A 270 0.37 -18.31 6.34
C MET A 270 -0.89 -18.90 6.96
N HIS A 271 -0.70 -19.66 8.03
CA HIS A 271 -1.75 -20.04 8.97
C HIS A 271 -1.32 -19.63 10.37
N LEU A 272 -2.17 -18.88 11.06
CA LEU A 272 -1.91 -18.32 12.39
C LEU A 272 -2.98 -18.82 13.36
N LYS A 273 -2.56 -19.58 14.37
CA LYS A 273 -3.43 -20.11 15.43
C LYS A 273 -2.88 -19.78 16.81
N GLY A 274 -3.59 -18.95 17.56
CA GLY A 274 -3.25 -18.59 18.92
C GLY A 274 -4.13 -17.49 19.50
N GLY A 275 -4.38 -17.54 20.81
CA GLY A 275 -5.36 -16.67 21.46
C GLY A 275 -6.75 -16.78 20.80
N ARG A 276 -7.34 -15.65 20.40
CA ARG A 276 -8.64 -15.60 19.71
C ARG A 276 -8.55 -15.94 18.21
N PHE A 277 -7.36 -16.05 17.63
CA PHE A 277 -7.18 -16.22 16.18
C PHE A 277 -6.96 -17.68 15.79
N ASP A 278 -7.65 -18.10 14.75
CA ASP A 278 -7.40 -19.32 13.97
C ASP A 278 -7.71 -18.97 12.51
N VAL A 279 -6.73 -18.37 11.83
CA VAL A 279 -6.90 -17.77 10.50
C VAL A 279 -5.86 -18.30 9.52
N SER A 280 -6.26 -18.53 8.27
CA SER A 280 -5.36 -18.92 7.19
C SER A 280 -5.73 -18.23 5.89
N GLY A 281 -4.74 -18.06 5.01
CA GLY A 281 -4.98 -17.52 3.68
C GLY A 281 -3.81 -16.73 3.13
N ALA A 282 -4.09 -15.87 2.15
CA ALA A 282 -3.11 -15.03 1.49
C ALA A 282 -2.96 -13.68 2.20
N PHE A 283 -1.76 -13.46 2.74
CA PHE A 283 -1.30 -12.21 3.31
C PHE A 283 -0.50 -11.45 2.26
N LEU A 284 -0.21 -10.18 2.54
CA LEU A 284 0.89 -9.47 1.89
C LEU A 284 2.12 -9.59 2.78
N ALA A 285 3.31 -9.70 2.19
CA ALA A 285 4.55 -9.70 2.98
C ALA A 285 4.71 -8.36 3.72
N GLY A 286 4.47 -8.33 5.03
CA GLY A 286 4.38 -7.11 5.83
C GLY A 286 2.97 -6.79 6.36
N PHE A 287 1.99 -7.68 6.16
CA PHE A 287 0.67 -7.60 6.80
C PHE A 287 0.52 -8.71 7.86
N PRO A 288 -0.06 -8.40 9.03
CA PRO A 288 -0.23 -9.37 10.12
C PRO A 288 -1.43 -10.30 9.96
N LEU A 289 -2.34 -10.00 9.03
CA LEU A 289 -3.64 -10.67 8.86
C LEU A 289 -3.89 -11.01 7.40
N PRO A 290 -4.62 -12.11 7.10
CA PRO A 290 -4.87 -12.50 5.72
C PRO A 290 -5.81 -11.48 5.07
N VAL A 291 -5.42 -10.99 3.89
CA VAL A 291 -6.30 -10.14 3.08
C VAL A 291 -7.40 -11.02 2.49
N LEU A 292 -7.02 -12.18 1.96
CA LEU A 292 -7.95 -13.20 1.45
C LEU A 292 -7.82 -14.41 2.37
N GLY A 293 -8.90 -14.85 2.99
CA GLY A 293 -8.73 -15.81 4.08
C GLY A 293 -9.98 -16.56 4.51
N GLN A 294 -9.76 -17.32 5.56
CA GLN A 294 -10.77 -18.11 6.24
C GLN A 294 -10.39 -18.29 7.70
N ASN A 295 -11.41 -18.56 8.51
CA ASN A 295 -11.27 -19.11 9.85
C ASN A 295 -12.09 -20.41 9.95
N ALA A 296 -12.33 -20.90 11.17
CA ALA A 296 -13.06 -22.16 11.38
C ALA A 296 -14.54 -22.13 10.91
N ALA A 297 -15.15 -20.95 10.80
CA ALA A 297 -16.58 -20.77 10.53
C ALA A 297 -16.89 -20.21 9.13
N MET A 298 -16.01 -19.36 8.60
CA MET A 298 -16.28 -18.58 7.39
C MET A 298 -15.02 -18.34 6.54
N THR A 299 -15.25 -17.96 5.29
CA THR A 299 -14.22 -17.51 4.34
C THR A 299 -14.64 -16.21 3.67
N TRP A 300 -13.66 -15.38 3.32
CA TRP A 300 -13.84 -14.11 2.65
C TRP A 300 -12.80 -13.88 1.57
N GLY A 301 -13.15 -12.99 0.64
CA GLY A 301 -12.27 -12.61 -0.45
C GLY A 301 -12.57 -11.20 -0.94
N PHE A 302 -11.65 -10.66 -1.72
CA PHE A 302 -11.72 -9.31 -2.26
C PHE A 302 -11.49 -9.32 -3.77
N THR A 303 -12.20 -8.44 -4.47
CA THR A 303 -11.96 -8.11 -5.88
C THR A 303 -12.03 -6.61 -6.04
N ASN A 304 -11.19 -6.04 -6.91
CA ASN A 304 -11.18 -4.60 -7.10
C ASN A 304 -12.48 -4.13 -7.77
N ILE A 305 -13.12 -3.09 -7.19
CA ILE A 305 -14.30 -2.48 -7.80
C ILE A 305 -13.94 -1.54 -8.96
N MET A 306 -12.64 -1.16 -9.07
CA MET A 306 -12.14 -0.22 -10.08
C MET A 306 -12.86 1.14 -9.96
N ALA A 307 -13.09 1.59 -8.72
CA ALA A 307 -13.74 2.86 -8.44
C ALA A 307 -12.91 4.02 -8.99
N ASP A 308 -13.63 5.06 -9.38
CA ASP A 308 -13.07 6.38 -9.59
C ASP A 308 -12.97 7.07 -8.22
N ASP A 309 -11.76 7.17 -7.67
CA ASP A 309 -11.52 7.63 -6.30
C ASP A 309 -10.41 8.68 -6.16
N ILE A 310 -9.91 9.18 -7.30
CA ILE A 310 -8.97 10.30 -7.39
C ILE A 310 -9.48 11.30 -8.41
N ASP A 311 -9.58 12.57 -8.02
CA ASP A 311 -9.91 13.70 -8.88
C ASP A 311 -8.79 14.75 -8.89
N PHE A 312 -8.58 15.42 -10.03
CA PHE A 312 -7.65 16.56 -10.14
C PHE A 312 -8.39 17.90 -10.32
N PHE A 313 -7.95 18.92 -9.60
CA PHE A 313 -8.52 20.27 -9.63
C PHE A 313 -7.51 21.31 -10.08
N ILE A 314 -7.89 22.16 -11.03
CA ILE A 314 -7.12 23.35 -11.38
C ILE A 314 -7.51 24.48 -10.43
N GLU A 315 -6.59 24.84 -9.54
CA GLU A 315 -6.80 25.83 -8.50
C GLU A 315 -6.61 27.24 -9.04
N LYS A 316 -7.56 28.13 -8.73
CA LYS A 316 -7.43 29.55 -9.04
C LYS A 316 -6.64 30.22 -7.93
N ILE A 317 -5.45 30.71 -8.26
CA ILE A 317 -4.52 31.33 -7.31
C ILE A 317 -4.75 32.85 -7.19
N HIS A 318 -4.55 33.38 -5.98
CA HIS A 318 -4.67 34.81 -5.74
C HIS A 318 -3.57 35.58 -6.51
N PRO A 319 -3.91 36.63 -7.30
CA PRO A 319 -2.95 37.30 -8.19
C PRO A 319 -1.70 37.85 -7.49
N ASN A 320 -1.84 38.23 -6.22
CA ASN A 320 -0.76 38.85 -5.42
C ASN A 320 -0.23 37.94 -4.30
N ASN A 321 -0.76 36.71 -4.14
CA ASN A 321 -0.30 35.79 -3.10
C ASN A 321 -0.40 34.33 -3.59
N PRO A 322 0.73 33.69 -3.95
CA PRO A 322 0.71 32.35 -4.50
C PRO A 322 0.24 31.28 -3.52
N ASN A 323 0.23 31.56 -2.21
CA ASN A 323 -0.20 30.65 -1.16
C ASN A 323 -1.68 30.80 -0.79
N LYS A 324 -2.46 31.52 -1.62
CA LYS A 324 -3.91 31.62 -1.49
C LYS A 324 -4.62 31.10 -2.73
N TYR A 325 -5.70 30.35 -2.52
CA TYR A 325 -6.54 29.81 -3.58
C TYR A 325 -8.01 30.22 -3.40
N ARG A 326 -8.78 30.20 -4.49
CA ARG A 326 -10.20 30.55 -4.49
C ARG A 326 -11.03 29.35 -4.07
N HIS A 327 -11.86 29.50 -3.04
CA HIS A 327 -12.91 28.54 -2.69
C HIS A 327 -14.25 29.28 -2.58
N GLY A 328 -15.17 28.98 -3.50
CA GLY A 328 -16.39 29.75 -3.69
C GLY A 328 -16.09 31.24 -3.88
N ASP A 329 -16.62 32.07 -2.98
CA ASP A 329 -16.42 33.51 -3.01
C ASP A 329 -15.26 34.05 -2.16
N ASN A 330 -14.47 33.15 -1.57
CA ASN A 330 -13.40 33.51 -0.64
C ASN A 330 -12.01 33.11 -1.15
N TRP A 331 -10.99 33.81 -0.66
CA TRP A 331 -9.60 33.43 -0.82
C TRP A 331 -9.10 32.79 0.47
N LEU A 332 -8.76 31.51 0.42
CA LEU A 332 -8.26 30.75 1.57
C LEU A 332 -6.75 30.57 1.48
N ASP A 333 -6.10 30.53 2.63
CA ASP A 333 -4.69 30.16 2.74
C ASP A 333 -4.51 28.65 2.48
N MET A 334 -3.46 28.29 1.75
CA MET A 334 -3.02 26.90 1.62
C MET A 334 -2.37 26.43 2.92
N VAL A 335 -2.54 25.16 3.25
CA VAL A 335 -1.73 24.52 4.28
C VAL A 335 -0.33 24.31 3.70
N ILE A 336 0.72 24.64 4.45
CA ILE A 336 2.11 24.49 4.02
C ILE A 336 2.81 23.57 5.02
N ARG A 337 3.31 22.43 4.54
CA ARG A 337 4.08 21.47 5.34
C ARG A 337 5.49 21.35 4.77
N GLU A 338 6.48 21.45 5.65
CA GLU A 338 7.85 21.11 5.31
C GLU A 338 8.10 19.65 5.64
N GLU A 339 8.63 18.88 4.69
CA GLU A 339 9.03 17.49 4.90
C GLU A 339 10.52 17.31 4.63
N VAL A 340 11.18 16.53 5.47
CA VAL A 340 12.60 16.21 5.36
C VAL A 340 12.75 14.86 4.67
N ILE A 341 13.45 14.84 3.53
CA ILE A 341 13.80 13.61 2.81
C ILE A 341 15.29 13.30 3.08
N PRO A 342 15.58 12.17 3.75
CA PRO A 342 16.94 11.76 4.04
C PRO A 342 17.68 11.31 2.77
N ARG A 343 18.97 11.65 2.65
CA ARG A 343 19.84 11.19 1.55
C ARG A 343 20.76 10.06 1.99
N LYS A 344 21.23 9.27 1.03
CA LYS A 344 21.98 8.03 1.32
C LYS A 344 23.37 8.29 1.92
N ASN A 345 24.08 9.30 1.42
CA ASN A 345 25.45 9.61 1.83
C ASN A 345 25.53 10.72 2.89
N GLY A 346 24.44 10.96 3.62
CA GLY A 346 24.33 12.04 4.61
C GLY A 346 23.86 13.37 4.00
N GLY A 347 23.36 14.23 4.88
CA GLY A 347 22.61 15.43 4.52
C GLY A 347 21.14 15.09 4.21
N ASP A 348 20.26 16.06 4.43
CA ASP A 348 18.84 15.94 4.13
C ASP A 348 18.45 16.99 3.09
N THR A 349 17.37 16.74 2.36
CA THR A 349 16.71 17.78 1.54
C THR A 349 15.33 18.06 2.12
N THR A 350 14.98 19.33 2.23
CA THR A 350 13.63 19.74 2.64
C THR A 350 12.79 20.00 1.40
N ILE A 351 11.57 19.48 1.40
CA ILE A 351 10.55 19.79 0.41
C ILE A 351 9.41 20.55 1.08
N VAL A 352 8.70 21.35 0.29
CA VAL A 352 7.51 22.05 0.75
C VAL A 352 6.32 21.44 0.01
N ILE A 353 5.35 20.93 0.78
CA ILE A 353 4.08 20.43 0.29
C ILE A 353 3.03 21.48 0.63
N ARG A 354 2.33 21.98 -0.39
CA ARG A 354 1.15 22.83 -0.20
C ARG A 354 -0.11 22.01 -0.39
N GLU A 355 -1.15 22.33 0.36
CA GLU A 355 -2.42 21.62 0.28
C GLU A 355 -3.59 22.63 0.23
N THR A 356 -4.59 22.32 -0.59
CA THR A 356 -5.89 23.00 -0.59
C THR A 356 -6.91 22.16 0.16
N HIS A 357 -8.16 22.60 0.25
CA HIS A 357 -9.25 21.78 0.80
C HIS A 357 -9.50 20.47 0.03
N HIS A 358 -9.08 20.37 -1.24
CA HIS A 358 -9.16 19.15 -2.02
C HIS A 358 -8.07 18.15 -1.61
N GLY A 359 -6.86 18.66 -1.35
CA GLY A 359 -5.70 17.86 -0.98
C GLY A 359 -4.38 18.46 -1.48
N PRO A 360 -3.33 17.63 -1.62
CA PRO A 360 -1.99 18.10 -1.96
C PRO A 360 -1.90 18.70 -3.36
N VAL A 361 -1.13 19.78 -3.47
CA VAL A 361 -0.80 20.45 -4.73
C VAL A 361 0.31 19.65 -5.43
N ILE A 362 -0.07 18.91 -6.46
CA ILE A 362 0.83 18.04 -7.21
C ILE A 362 1.78 18.83 -8.13
N SER A 363 1.42 20.08 -8.47
CA SER A 363 2.21 20.92 -9.36
C SER A 363 3.46 21.53 -8.74
N ASP A 364 3.61 21.52 -7.41
CA ASP A 364 4.68 22.28 -6.74
C ASP A 364 6.00 21.53 -6.62
N VAL A 365 5.87 20.22 -6.40
CA VAL A 365 7.01 19.37 -6.03
C VAL A 365 7.65 18.73 -7.26
N HIS A 366 7.09 19.01 -8.44
CA HIS A 366 7.61 18.53 -9.71
C HIS A 366 8.62 19.53 -10.31
N PRO A 367 9.90 19.13 -10.53
CA PRO A 367 10.95 20.02 -11.03
C PRO A 367 10.65 20.71 -12.37
N LEU A 368 9.73 20.15 -13.18
CA LEU A 368 9.34 20.72 -14.48
C LEU A 368 8.08 21.60 -14.43
N LEU A 369 7.33 21.60 -13.31
CA LEU A 369 6.13 22.42 -13.13
C LEU A 369 6.42 23.73 -12.40
N LYS A 370 7.67 23.94 -11.97
CA LYS A 370 8.16 25.17 -11.34
C LYS A 370 7.95 26.44 -12.19
N ASN A 371 7.70 26.26 -13.50
CA ASN A 371 7.48 27.33 -14.48
C ASN A 371 6.05 27.38 -15.03
N GLU A 372 5.15 26.50 -14.58
CA GLU A 372 3.74 26.47 -14.99
C GLU A 372 2.95 27.49 -14.18
N ARG A 373 2.06 28.25 -14.84
CA ARG A 373 1.21 29.25 -14.15
C ARG A 373 0.00 28.64 -13.46
N LYS A 374 -0.32 27.36 -13.73
CA LYS A 374 -1.51 26.68 -13.21
C LYS A 374 -1.12 25.82 -12.02
N VAL A 375 -1.89 25.91 -10.95
CA VAL A 375 -1.75 25.08 -9.75
C VAL A 375 -2.76 23.95 -9.83
N VAL A 376 -2.30 22.71 -9.63
CA VAL A 376 -3.16 21.52 -9.68
C VAL A 376 -3.10 20.80 -8.34
N SER A 377 -4.26 20.53 -7.73
CA SER A 377 -4.38 19.71 -6.53
C SER A 377 -5.03 18.36 -6.83
N MET A 378 -4.71 17.36 -6.04
CA MET A 378 -5.36 16.04 -6.07
C MET A 378 -6.31 15.92 -4.87
N ALA A 379 -7.54 15.45 -5.12
CA ALA A 379 -8.39 14.87 -4.08
C ALA A 379 -8.35 13.34 -4.22
N TRP A 380 -7.89 12.64 -3.20
CA TRP A 380 -7.89 11.18 -3.16
C TRP A 380 -8.55 10.69 -1.88
N THR A 381 -9.46 9.73 -1.99
CA THR A 381 -10.09 9.07 -0.83
C THR A 381 -9.04 8.48 0.13
N GLY A 382 -7.90 8.02 -0.37
CA GLY A 382 -6.80 7.51 0.46
C GLY A 382 -6.09 8.54 1.33
N ASN A 383 -6.36 9.84 1.15
CA ASN A 383 -5.94 10.89 2.07
C ASN A 383 -6.91 11.10 3.25
N GLN A 384 -7.97 10.30 3.36
CA GLN A 384 -8.89 10.32 4.48
C GLN A 384 -8.55 9.26 5.52
N ILE A 385 -8.96 9.51 6.78
CA ILE A 385 -8.85 8.55 7.87
C ILE A 385 -9.96 7.52 7.69
N THR A 386 -9.59 6.25 7.52
CA THR A 386 -10.52 5.13 7.37
C THR A 386 -10.00 3.91 8.13
N GLU A 387 -10.80 2.83 8.22
CA GLU A 387 -10.60 1.75 9.20
C GLU A 387 -10.20 0.38 8.57
N GLU A 388 -9.49 0.32 7.44
CA GLU A 388 -9.24 -0.98 6.77
C GLU A 388 -8.42 -1.96 7.61
N ILE A 389 -7.38 -1.48 8.29
CA ILE A 389 -6.53 -2.37 9.10
C ILE A 389 -7.29 -2.91 10.32
N SER A 390 -8.11 -2.07 10.96
CA SER A 390 -9.03 -2.46 12.04
C SER A 390 -10.16 -3.36 11.53
N THR A 391 -10.57 -3.20 10.28
CA THR A 391 -11.54 -4.10 9.65
C THR A 391 -10.92 -5.47 9.46
N LEU A 392 -9.73 -5.56 8.86
CA LEU A 392 -9.03 -6.83 8.63
C LEU A 392 -8.72 -7.58 9.93
N SER A 393 -8.38 -6.87 11.03
CA SER A 393 -8.16 -7.51 12.33
C SER A 393 -9.42 -8.14 12.91
N LYS A 394 -10.57 -7.49 12.69
CA LYS A 394 -11.87 -7.95 13.20
C LYS A 394 -12.52 -9.02 12.32
N ILE A 395 -12.31 -9.01 11.00
CA ILE A 395 -12.83 -10.07 10.11
C ILE A 395 -12.32 -11.44 10.58
N GLY A 396 -11.06 -11.56 10.99
CA GLY A 396 -10.51 -12.84 11.47
C GLY A 396 -11.23 -13.43 12.71
N LEU A 397 -12.00 -12.62 13.43
CA LEU A 397 -12.61 -12.97 14.72
C LEU A 397 -14.13 -13.23 14.66
N VAL A 398 -14.80 -12.83 13.57
CA VAL A 398 -16.24 -13.03 13.42
C VAL A 398 -16.54 -14.40 12.80
N ASN A 399 -17.75 -14.92 13.02
CA ASN A 399 -18.10 -16.31 12.68
C ASN A 399 -19.43 -16.44 11.93
N ASP A 400 -20.07 -15.32 11.57
CA ASP A 400 -21.37 -15.29 10.92
C ASP A 400 -21.52 -14.06 10.02
N TRP A 401 -22.57 -14.08 9.19
CA TRP A 401 -22.92 -12.99 8.28
C TRP A 401 -23.12 -11.64 8.97
N ASP A 402 -23.77 -11.62 10.14
CA ASP A 402 -24.10 -10.38 10.84
C ASP A 402 -22.84 -9.69 11.37
N GLY A 403 -21.97 -10.44 12.04
CA GLY A 403 -20.67 -9.96 12.48
C GLY A 403 -19.77 -9.55 11.31
N PHE A 404 -19.77 -10.33 10.23
CA PHE A 404 -19.04 -9.98 9.01
C PHE A 404 -19.50 -8.64 8.43
N THR A 405 -20.80 -8.47 8.22
CA THR A 405 -21.39 -7.24 7.65
C THR A 405 -21.11 -6.02 8.53
N GLU A 406 -21.24 -6.17 9.85
CA GLU A 406 -20.96 -5.09 10.81
C GLU A 406 -19.49 -4.63 10.80
N VAL A 407 -18.56 -5.54 10.52
CA VAL A 407 -17.14 -5.22 10.39
C VAL A 407 -16.85 -4.59 9.04
N VAL A 408 -17.25 -5.23 7.93
CA VAL A 408 -16.82 -4.82 6.58
C VAL A 408 -17.41 -3.49 6.11
N LYS A 409 -18.53 -3.02 6.67
CA LYS A 409 -19.09 -1.70 6.34
C LYS A 409 -18.15 -0.52 6.63
N LYS A 410 -17.08 -0.76 7.39
CA LYS A 410 -16.04 0.22 7.71
C LYS A 410 -14.85 0.21 6.74
N PHE A 411 -14.74 -0.81 5.88
CA PHE A 411 -13.71 -0.88 4.86
C PHE A 411 -13.99 0.16 3.76
N SER A 412 -13.05 1.07 3.52
CA SER A 412 -13.30 2.21 2.61
C SER A 412 -12.32 2.27 1.44
N VAL A 413 -11.02 2.08 1.68
CA VAL A 413 -9.94 2.38 0.73
C VAL A 413 -8.90 1.26 0.64
N PRO A 414 -8.67 0.65 -0.54
CA PRO A 414 -9.33 0.95 -1.82
C PRO A 414 -10.77 0.44 -1.84
N GLY A 415 -11.59 0.96 -2.77
CA GLY A 415 -12.90 0.36 -3.04
C GLY A 415 -12.74 -1.11 -3.47
N GLN A 416 -13.46 -2.02 -2.83
CA GLN A 416 -13.43 -3.45 -3.14
C GLN A 416 -14.85 -4.02 -3.17
N ASN A 417 -15.09 -5.03 -4.01
CA ASN A 417 -16.17 -5.98 -3.76
C ASN A 417 -15.65 -7.03 -2.78
N ILE A 418 -16.41 -7.28 -1.73
CA ILE A 418 -16.07 -8.24 -0.68
C ILE A 418 -17.04 -9.41 -0.77
N ILE A 419 -16.51 -10.63 -0.87
CA ILE A 419 -17.28 -11.87 -0.95
C ILE A 419 -17.12 -12.67 0.34
N PHE A 420 -18.14 -13.46 0.67
CA PHE A 420 -18.26 -14.18 1.93
C PHE A 420 -18.97 -15.52 1.75
N ALA A 421 -18.60 -16.51 2.56
CA ALA A 421 -19.35 -17.74 2.76
C ALA A 421 -19.13 -18.30 4.18
N ASP A 422 -20.19 -18.76 4.83
CA ASP A 422 -20.17 -19.42 6.15
C ASP A 422 -20.91 -20.77 6.15
N THR A 423 -20.55 -21.66 7.08
CA THR A 423 -21.07 -23.03 7.15
C THR A 423 -22.46 -23.18 7.72
#